data_AF-A0A1R3K8H7-F1
#
_entry.id   AF-A0A1R3K8H7-F1
#
_cell.length_a   1.000
_cell.length_b   1.000
_cell.length_c   1.000
_cell.angle_alpha   90.00
_cell.angle_beta   90.00
_cell.angle_gamma   90.00
#
_symmetry.space_group_name_H-M   'P 1'
#
loop_
_entity.id
_entity.type
_entity.pdbx_description
1 polymer ?
#
loop_
_entity_poly.entity_id
_entity_poly.type
_entity_poly.pdbx_seq_one_letter_code
_entity_poly.pdbx_strand_id
1 'polypeptide(L)'
;MYHFRVIDALVNPERPVAVRVNWTVEEEGNLLDCVLTVPNVNQFLSGIDYRRLEQLFNQICPGKNLGRVAISGKLKAFKRDFIHASEMLANGFTFNNETKMVEGPKELWEAWLQQHDAHARLKIKAIPHFNVLQVIFNPRLH
;
A
#
# COMPACT_ATOMS: atom_id res chain seq x y z
N MET A 1 22.44 -9.04 54.16
CA MET A 1 23.69 -9.01 53.35
C MET A 1 23.38 -9.60 51.99
N TYR A 2 23.54 -8.80 50.93
CA TYR A 2 23.65 -9.15 49.49
C TYR A 2 22.48 -9.94 48.84
N HIS A 3 21.93 -9.62 47.67
CA HIS A 3 22.23 -8.60 46.66
C HIS A 3 20.98 -8.45 45.75
N PHE A 4 20.45 -7.24 45.67
CA PHE A 4 19.39 -6.85 44.74
C PHE A 4 20.02 -6.72 43.35
N ARG A 5 19.65 -7.58 42.38
CA ARG A 5 20.01 -7.36 40.98
C ARG A 5 18.88 -6.60 40.30
N VAL A 6 18.98 -5.28 40.34
CA VAL A 6 18.31 -4.37 39.41
C VAL A 6 18.82 -4.71 38.02
N ILE A 7 17.94 -5.24 37.17
CA ILE A 7 18.14 -5.15 35.73
C ILE A 7 17.16 -4.07 35.29
N ASP A 8 17.69 -2.85 35.24
CA ASP A 8 17.08 -1.71 34.57
C ASP A 8 16.95 -2.06 33.09
N ALA A 9 15.80 -2.62 32.72
CA ALA A 9 15.32 -2.51 31.35
C ALA A 9 14.94 -1.04 31.15
N LEU A 10 15.87 -0.26 30.62
CA LEU A 10 15.62 1.06 30.06
C LEU A 10 14.61 0.91 28.92
N VAL A 11 13.32 0.89 29.28
CA VAL A 11 12.21 1.16 28.37
C VAL A 11 12.41 2.60 27.93
N ASN A 12 13.01 2.78 26.75
CA ASN A 12 13.17 4.07 26.10
C ASN A 12 11.76 4.57 25.70
N PRO A 13 11.23 5.63 26.35
CA PRO A 13 9.87 6.11 26.10
C PRO A 13 9.77 7.00 24.83
N GLU A 14 10.88 7.29 24.15
CA GLU A 14 10.97 8.27 23.06
C GLU A 14 10.85 7.68 21.65
N ARG A 15 10.57 6.39 21.49
CA ARG A 15 10.13 5.90 20.17
C ARG A 15 8.61 6.06 20.11
N PRO A 16 8.08 7.11 19.46
CA PRO A 16 6.65 7.18 19.24
C PRO A 16 6.24 5.89 18.54
N VAL A 17 5.39 5.12 19.20
CA VAL A 17 4.73 3.96 18.58
C VAL A 17 4.13 4.50 17.29
N ALA A 18 4.60 3.99 16.15
CA ALA A 18 4.14 4.47 14.86
C ALA A 18 2.62 4.38 14.83
N VAL A 19 1.95 5.54 14.91
CA VAL A 19 0.49 5.61 14.93
C VAL A 19 0.02 4.98 13.63
N ARG A 20 -0.72 3.87 13.75
CA ARG A 20 -1.28 3.19 12.57
C ARG A 20 -2.24 4.16 11.91
N VAL A 21 -1.83 4.68 10.76
CA VAL A 21 -2.66 5.56 9.96
C VAL A 21 -3.82 4.75 9.39
N ASN A 22 -5.04 5.12 9.77
CA ASN A 22 -6.26 4.57 9.17
C ASN A 22 -6.52 5.30 7.84
N TRP A 23 -6.42 4.62 6.71
CA TRP A 23 -6.67 5.19 5.38
C TRP A 23 -8.09 4.81 4.94
N THR A 24 -8.92 5.80 4.59
CA THR A 24 -10.21 5.54 3.94
C THR A 24 -10.04 5.33 2.44
N VAL A 25 -11.02 4.70 1.78
CA VAL A 25 -11.00 4.51 0.32
C VAL A 25 -10.94 5.86 -0.42
N GLU A 26 -11.60 6.88 0.10
CA GLU A 26 -11.57 8.23 -0.45
C GLU A 26 -10.18 8.88 -0.32
N GLU A 27 -9.57 8.81 0.87
CA GLU A 27 -8.21 9.33 1.10
C GLU A 27 -7.17 8.62 0.22
N GLU A 28 -7.35 7.32 0.02
CA GLU A 28 -6.55 6.54 -0.92
C GLU A 28 -6.67 7.05 -2.35
N GLY A 29 -7.90 7.35 -2.81
CA GLY A 29 -8.16 7.91 -4.13
C GLY A 29 -7.49 9.28 -4.30
N ASN A 30 -7.72 10.18 -3.35
CA ASN A 30 -7.10 11.51 -3.32
C ASN A 30 -5.57 11.45 -3.38
N LEU A 31 -4.96 10.48 -2.68
CA LEU A 31 -3.52 10.27 -2.76
C LEU A 31 -3.07 9.86 -4.18
N LEU A 32 -3.81 8.95 -4.83
CA LEU A 32 -3.48 8.51 -6.19
C LEU A 32 -3.68 9.61 -7.23
N ASP A 33 -4.71 10.45 -7.07
CA ASP A 33 -4.92 11.63 -7.91
C ASP A 33 -3.78 12.63 -7.76
N CYS A 34 -3.28 12.84 -6.53
CA CYS A 34 -2.09 13.66 -6.31
C CYS A 34 -0.86 13.07 -7.02
N VAL A 35 -0.68 11.74 -7.00
CA VAL A 35 0.44 11.07 -7.71
C VAL A 35 0.34 11.29 -9.21
N LEU A 36 -0.84 11.21 -9.80
CA LEU A 36 -1.06 11.47 -11.22
C LEU A 36 -0.86 12.95 -11.60
N THR A 37 -1.06 13.86 -10.64
CA THR A 37 -0.91 15.32 -10.84
C THR A 37 0.55 15.77 -10.81
N VAL A 38 1.43 15.10 -10.05
CA VAL A 38 2.85 15.47 -10.01
C VAL A 38 3.54 15.05 -11.32
N PRO A 39 4.19 15.96 -12.07
CA PRO A 39 4.92 15.62 -13.28
C PRO A 39 6.00 14.57 -12.98
N ASN A 40 5.82 13.37 -13.51
CA ASN A 40 6.66 12.23 -13.17
C ASN A 40 7.88 12.18 -14.11
N VAL A 41 8.98 12.84 -13.72
CA VAL A 41 10.20 12.94 -14.57
C VAL A 41 10.80 11.57 -14.88
N ASN A 42 10.53 10.56 -14.07
CA ASN A 42 10.89 9.17 -14.34
C ASN A 42 9.72 8.30 -13.88
N GLN A 43 9.17 7.47 -14.76
CA GLN A 43 8.00 6.56 -14.61
C GLN A 43 8.03 5.59 -13.38
N PHE A 44 8.90 5.80 -12.40
CA PHE A 44 9.11 4.99 -11.22
C PHE A 44 8.80 5.79 -9.94
N LEU A 45 8.26 5.11 -8.92
CA LEU A 45 8.07 5.66 -7.56
C LEU A 45 9.34 6.28 -6.95
N SER A 46 10.53 5.99 -7.48
CA SER A 46 11.81 6.55 -7.05
C SER A 46 12.01 8.01 -7.48
N GLY A 47 11.29 8.48 -8.51
CA GLY A 47 11.36 9.86 -8.99
C GLY A 47 10.31 10.80 -8.39
N ILE A 48 9.40 10.29 -7.55
CA ILE A 48 8.32 11.11 -6.97
C ILE A 48 8.90 12.15 -6.02
N ASP A 49 8.59 13.42 -6.28
CA ASP A 49 8.78 14.50 -5.32
C ASP A 49 7.77 14.35 -4.18
N TYR A 50 8.18 13.62 -3.15
CA TYR A 50 7.36 13.39 -1.95
C TYR A 50 7.00 14.68 -1.22
N ARG A 51 7.79 15.75 -1.33
CA ARG A 51 7.47 17.04 -0.71
C ARG A 51 6.29 17.67 -1.43
N ARG A 52 6.32 17.68 -2.77
CA ARG A 52 5.20 18.19 -3.57
C ARG A 52 3.94 17.35 -3.41
N LEU A 53 4.10 16.02 -3.40
CA LEU A 53 3.00 15.08 -3.18
C LEU A 53 2.33 15.30 -1.83
N GLU A 54 3.11 15.44 -0.75
CA GLU A 54 2.59 15.71 0.59
C GLU A 54 1.83 17.04 0.65
N GLN A 55 2.36 18.10 0.02
CA GLN A 55 1.68 19.39 -0.04
C GLN A 55 0.32 19.30 -0.75
N LEU A 56 0.25 18.62 -1.89
CA LEU A 56 -1.00 18.42 -2.62
C LEU A 56 -1.98 17.58 -1.79
N PHE A 57 -1.51 16.48 -1.19
CA PHE A 57 -2.36 15.63 -0.36
C PHE A 57 -2.93 16.40 0.83
N ASN A 58 -2.13 17.24 1.51
CA ASN A 58 -2.60 18.05 2.63
C ASN A 58 -3.55 19.17 2.18
N GLN A 59 -3.50 19.62 0.92
CA GLN A 59 -4.51 20.56 0.40
C GLN A 59 -5.87 19.89 0.18
N ILE A 60 -5.87 18.63 -0.27
CA ILE A 60 -7.10 17.86 -0.49
C ILE A 60 -7.65 17.32 0.84
N CYS A 61 -6.75 16.92 1.75
CA CYS A 61 -7.07 16.30 3.05
C CYS A 61 -6.46 17.11 4.22
N PRO A 62 -6.88 18.37 4.47
CA PRO A 62 -6.21 19.29 5.39
C PRO A 62 -6.18 18.84 6.85
N GLY A 63 -7.10 17.96 7.27
CA GLY A 63 -7.12 17.39 8.62
C GLY A 63 -6.21 16.19 8.84
N LYS A 64 -5.63 15.60 7.80
CA LYS A 64 -4.95 14.30 7.89
C LYS A 64 -3.45 14.40 8.16
N ASN A 65 -2.75 15.28 7.44
CA ASN A 65 -1.33 15.66 7.66
C ASN A 65 -0.40 14.49 8.08
N LEU A 66 -0.36 13.42 7.29
CA LEU A 66 0.26 12.14 7.67
C LEU A 66 1.79 12.11 7.61
N GLY A 67 2.39 13.11 6.96
CA GLY A 67 3.82 13.14 6.69
C GLY A 67 4.27 12.19 5.58
N ARG A 68 5.44 12.49 5.02
CA ARG A 68 6.11 11.69 3.98
C ARG A 68 6.21 10.20 4.28
N VAL A 69 6.49 9.80 5.52
CA VAL A 69 6.71 8.38 5.88
C VAL A 69 5.44 7.55 5.66
N ALA A 70 4.29 8.06 6.11
CA ALA A 70 3.02 7.40 5.95
C ALA A 70 2.60 7.34 4.47
N ILE A 71 2.77 8.44 3.73
CA ILE A 71 2.49 8.49 2.28
C ILE A 71 3.35 7.47 1.53
N SER A 72 4.66 7.44 1.78
CA SER A 72 5.57 6.48 1.15
C SER A 72 5.22 5.03 1.50
N GLY A 73 4.90 4.76 2.76
CA GLY A 73 4.44 3.44 3.20
C GLY A 73 3.17 3.01 2.45
N LYS A 74 2.23 3.93 2.26
CA LYS A 74 0.98 3.66 1.54
C LYS A 74 1.21 3.35 0.06
N LEU A 75 2.01 4.16 -0.64
CA LEU A 75 2.33 3.92 -2.05
C LEU A 75 3.07 2.59 -2.26
N LYS A 76 3.99 2.23 -1.36
CA LYS A 76 4.65 0.91 -1.40
C LYS A 76 3.65 -0.23 -1.21
N ALA A 77 2.66 -0.07 -0.33
CA ALA A 77 1.61 -1.05 -0.14
C ALA A 77 0.74 -1.21 -1.40
N PHE A 78 0.34 -0.11 -2.04
CA PHE A 78 -0.39 -0.14 -3.31
C PHE A 78 0.38 -0.86 -4.41
N LYS A 79 1.66 -0.50 -4.61
CA LYS A 79 2.49 -1.14 -5.63
C LYS A 79 2.58 -2.65 -5.40
N ARG A 80 2.80 -3.07 -4.15
CA ARG A 80 2.90 -4.48 -3.78
C ARG A 80 1.58 -5.22 -4.03
N ASP A 81 0.44 -4.65 -3.62
CA ASP A 81 -0.87 -5.26 -3.84
C ASP A 81 -1.19 -5.37 -5.35
N PHE A 82 -0.88 -4.33 -6.12
CA PHE A 82 -1.04 -4.32 -7.57
C PHE A 82 -0.18 -5.37 -8.27
N ILE A 83 1.11 -5.49 -7.92
CA ILE A 83 2.01 -6.49 -8.51
C ILE A 83 1.50 -7.90 -8.24
N HIS A 84 1.18 -8.20 -6.98
CA HIS A 84 0.66 -9.52 -6.59
C HIS A 84 -0.64 -9.84 -7.36
N ALA A 85 -1.58 -8.89 -7.43
CA ALA A 85 -2.82 -9.08 -8.16
C ALA A 85 -2.58 -9.25 -9.67
N SER A 86 -1.67 -8.47 -10.27
CA SER A 86 -1.34 -8.59 -11.70
C SER A 86 -0.71 -9.94 -12.04
N GLU A 87 0.19 -10.45 -11.20
CA GLU A 87 0.75 -11.80 -11.33
C GLU A 87 -0.33 -12.87 -11.25
N MET A 88 -1.26 -12.74 -10.31
CA MET A 88 -2.40 -13.66 -10.20
C MET A 88 -3.28 -13.62 -11.45
N LEU A 89 -3.62 -12.43 -11.94
CA LEU A 89 -4.43 -12.28 -13.16
C LEU A 89 -3.76 -12.92 -14.39
N ALA A 90 -2.44 -12.80 -14.50
CA ALA A 90 -1.68 -13.47 -15.56
C ALA A 90 -1.69 -15.01 -15.45
N ASN A 91 -2.08 -15.56 -14.30
CA ASN A 91 -2.11 -17.00 -13.99
C ASN A 91 -3.53 -17.54 -13.80
N GLY A 92 -4.52 -16.94 -14.47
CA GLY A 92 -5.88 -17.48 -14.58
C GLY A 92 -6.85 -17.04 -13.48
N PHE A 93 -6.43 -16.16 -12.57
CA PHE A 93 -7.37 -15.45 -11.70
C PHE A 93 -8.07 -14.33 -12.47
N THR A 94 -9.19 -13.85 -11.93
CA THR A 94 -9.94 -12.70 -12.47
C THR A 94 -10.05 -11.60 -11.43
N PHE A 95 -10.25 -10.35 -11.87
CA PHE A 95 -10.53 -9.24 -10.97
C PHE A 95 -12.01 -8.91 -11.04
N ASN A 96 -12.71 -9.01 -9.91
CA ASN A 96 -14.11 -8.65 -9.82
C ASN A 96 -14.23 -7.14 -9.58
N ASN A 97 -14.83 -6.45 -10.55
CA ASN A 97 -14.98 -4.99 -10.52
C ASN A 97 -16.04 -4.49 -9.53
N GLU A 98 -16.94 -5.35 -9.05
CA GLU A 98 -17.95 -5.00 -8.06
C GLU A 98 -17.38 -5.14 -6.64
N THR A 99 -16.80 -6.29 -6.32
CA THR A 99 -16.19 -6.56 -5.02
C THR A 99 -14.81 -5.91 -4.87
N LYS A 100 -14.21 -5.49 -6.00
CA LYS A 100 -12.84 -4.96 -6.09
C LYS A 100 -11.79 -5.97 -5.63
N MET A 101 -12.01 -7.26 -5.85
CA MET A 101 -11.15 -8.33 -5.33
C MET A 101 -10.63 -9.24 -6.44
N VAL A 102 -9.53 -9.95 -6.13
CA VAL A 102 -9.06 -11.06 -6.96
C VAL A 102 -9.90 -12.28 -6.64
N GLU A 103 -10.45 -12.90 -7.69
CA GLU A 103 -11.32 -14.07 -7.60
C GLU A 103 -10.77 -15.22 -8.44
N GLY A 104 -11.13 -16.43 -8.06
CA GLY A 104 -10.72 -17.66 -8.74
C GLY A 104 -11.29 -18.89 -8.02
N PRO A 105 -11.32 -20.05 -8.68
CA PRO A 105 -11.75 -21.30 -8.07
C PRO A 105 -10.94 -21.63 -6.81
N LYS A 106 -11.54 -22.37 -5.88
CA LYS A 106 -10.90 -22.75 -4.62
C LYS A 106 -9.61 -23.54 -4.87
N GLU A 107 -9.64 -24.45 -5.82
CA GLU A 107 -8.53 -25.33 -6.20
C GLU A 107 -7.35 -24.51 -6.75
N LEU A 108 -7.66 -23.48 -7.55
CA LEU A 108 -6.65 -22.56 -8.08
C LEU A 108 -5.99 -21.76 -6.95
N TRP A 109 -6.78 -21.28 -6.00
CA TRP A 109 -6.25 -20.60 -4.80
C TRP A 109 -5.38 -21.52 -3.94
N GLU A 110 -5.77 -22.78 -3.74
CA GLU A 110 -5.01 -23.74 -2.95
C GLU A 110 -3.67 -24.07 -3.60
N ALA A 111 -3.65 -24.36 -4.89
CA ALA A 111 -2.42 -24.62 -5.65
C ALA A 111 -1.50 -23.38 -5.67
N TRP A 112 -2.05 -22.18 -5.89
CA TRP A 112 -1.29 -20.94 -5.95
C TRP A 112 -0.60 -20.61 -4.62
N LEU A 113 -1.31 -20.73 -3.50
CA LEU A 113 -0.77 -20.37 -2.19
C LEU A 113 0.30 -21.34 -1.67
N GLN A 114 0.42 -22.55 -2.22
CA GLN A 114 1.55 -23.44 -1.93
C GLN A 114 2.89 -22.84 -2.36
N GLN A 115 2.89 -22.02 -3.41
CA GLN A 115 4.10 -21.38 -3.96
C GLN A 115 4.18 -19.88 -3.62
N HIS A 116 3.03 -19.25 -3.36
CA HIS A 116 2.91 -17.80 -3.19
C HIS A 116 2.13 -17.41 -1.93
N ASP A 117 2.52 -17.90 -0.76
CA ASP A 117 1.85 -17.61 0.53
C ASP A 117 1.67 -16.09 0.80
N ALA A 118 2.60 -15.26 0.33
CA ALA A 118 2.52 -13.80 0.44
C ALA A 118 1.29 -13.18 -0.27
N HIS A 119 0.62 -13.93 -1.15
CA HIS A 119 -0.59 -13.52 -1.87
C HIS A 119 -1.87 -13.85 -1.09
N ALA A 120 -1.81 -14.63 0.00
CA ALA A 120 -2.97 -15.05 0.79
C ALA A 120 -3.85 -13.88 1.24
N ARG A 121 -3.25 -12.73 1.54
CA ARG A 121 -4.00 -11.52 1.94
C ARG A 121 -5.00 -11.05 0.89
N LEU A 122 -4.78 -11.35 -0.40
CA LEU A 122 -5.67 -10.93 -1.49
C LEU A 122 -6.98 -11.71 -1.54
N LYS A 123 -7.09 -12.84 -0.82
CA LYS A 123 -8.36 -13.58 -0.68
C LYS A 123 -9.47 -12.77 -0.01
N ILE A 124 -9.10 -11.85 0.88
CA ILE A 124 -10.04 -11.10 1.72
C ILE A 124 -9.88 -9.58 1.57
N LYS A 125 -8.98 -9.15 0.69
CA LYS A 125 -8.60 -7.74 0.55
C LYS A 125 -9.12 -7.17 -0.76
N ALA A 126 -9.98 -6.16 -0.65
CA ALA A 126 -10.32 -5.29 -1.76
C ALA A 126 -9.14 -4.41 -2.18
N ILE A 127 -9.05 -4.13 -3.48
CA ILE A 127 -8.16 -3.17 -4.12
C ILE A 127 -9.05 -2.17 -4.89
N PRO A 128 -9.71 -1.22 -4.20
CA PRO A 128 -10.72 -0.36 -4.82
C PRO A 128 -10.23 0.41 -6.04
N HIS A 129 -8.95 0.81 -6.01
CA HIS A 129 -8.33 1.66 -7.01
C HIS A 129 -7.52 0.90 -8.07
N PHE A 130 -7.78 -0.40 -8.27
CA PHE A 130 -6.97 -1.28 -9.14
C PHE A 130 -6.68 -0.68 -10.53
N ASN A 131 -7.69 -0.11 -11.19
CA ASN A 131 -7.53 0.50 -12.52
C ASN A 131 -6.59 1.71 -12.49
N VAL A 132 -6.65 2.54 -11.45
CA VAL A 132 -5.75 3.69 -11.28
C VAL A 132 -4.32 3.19 -11.00
N LEU A 133 -4.18 2.14 -10.18
CA LEU A 133 -2.88 1.51 -9.94
C LEU A 133 -2.26 0.94 -11.22
N GLN A 134 -3.07 0.43 -12.15
CA GLN A 134 -2.60 -0.03 -13.46
C GLN A 134 -1.99 1.10 -14.28
N VAL A 135 -2.65 2.26 -14.34
CA VAL A 135 -2.12 3.46 -15.01
C VAL A 135 -0.78 3.89 -14.41
N ILE A 136 -0.67 3.88 -13.08
CA ILE A 136 0.52 4.35 -12.36
C ILE A 136 1.68 3.35 -12.43
N PHE A 137 1.42 2.05 -12.30
CA PHE A 137 2.46 1.03 -12.12
C PHE A 137 2.70 0.14 -13.33
N ASN A 138 1.85 0.20 -14.35
CA ASN A 138 2.06 -0.49 -15.61
C ASN A 138 1.91 0.47 -16.81
N PRO A 139 2.82 1.44 -16.96
CA PRO A 139 2.74 2.46 -18.01
C PRO A 139 2.94 1.92 -19.43
N ARG A 140 3.25 0.61 -19.59
CA ARG A 140 3.48 -0.03 -20.91
C ARG A 140 2.18 -0.50 -21.60
N LEU A 141 1.01 -0.25 -21.01
CA LEU A 141 -0.31 -0.58 -21.56
C LEU A 141 -1.07 0.63 -22.14
N HIS A 142 -0.39 1.77 -22.34
CA HIS A 142 -0.96 2.99 -22.93
C HIS A 142 -0.12 3.46 -24.12
#